data_AF-A0A0B5GP59-F1
#
_entry.id   AF-A0A0B5GP59-F1
#
_cell.length_a   1.000
_cell.length_b   1.000
_cell.length_c   1.000
_cell.angle_alpha   90.00
_cell.angle_beta   90.00
_cell.angle_gamma   90.00
#
_symmetry.space_group_name_H-M   'P 1'
#
loop_
_entity.id
_entity.type
_entity.pdbx_description
1 polymer ?
#
loop_
_entity_poly.entity_id
_entity_poly.type
_entity_poly.pdbx_seq_one_letter_code
_entity_poly.pdbx_strand_id
1 'polypeptide(L)' 'VALYNASKMAVIGFIKAFATDFGKRGVTVNGVAPGGIKSDMFTQNAWHYIPGGTPEWPAEKIESLMASHCPLGRCAVPED' A
#
# COMPACT_ATOMS: atom_id res chain seq x y z
N VAL A 1 -3.01 -3.91 -12.53
CA VAL A 1 -2.14 -2.84 -12.00
C VAL A 1 -2.60 -1.43 -12.40
N ALA A 2 -2.92 -1.14 -13.67
CA ALA A 2 -3.25 0.23 -14.12
C ALA A 2 -4.46 0.90 -13.43
N LEU A 3 -5.61 0.22 -13.30
CA LEU A 3 -6.82 0.81 -12.71
C LEU A 3 -6.65 1.19 -11.24
N TYR A 4 -6.08 0.29 -10.44
CA TYR A 4 -5.77 0.55 -9.04
C TYR A 4 -4.83 1.76 -8.91
N ASN A 5 -3.73 1.77 -9.68
CA ASN A 5 -2.77 2.86 -9.67
C ASN A 5 -3.41 4.19 -10.06
N ALA A 6 -4.24 4.23 -11.11
CA ALA A 6 -4.95 5.43 -11.53
C ALA A 6 -5.86 5.98 -10.42
N SER A 7 -6.63 5.11 -9.76
CA SER A 7 -7.49 5.51 -8.64
C SER A 7 -6.70 6.13 -7.48
N LYS A 8 -5.51 5.59 -7.16
CA LYS A 8 -4.66 6.10 -6.07
C LYS A 8 -3.94 7.40 -6.46
N MET A 9 -3.56 7.55 -7.73
CA MET A 9 -3.03 8.81 -8.26
C MET A 9 -4.08 9.92 -8.23
N ALA A 10 -5.35 9.62 -8.50
CA ALA A 10 -6.43 10.59 -8.37
C ALA A 10 -6.56 11.12 -6.93
N VAL A 11 -6.46 10.23 -5.93
CA VAL A 11 -6.47 10.62 -4.50
C VAL A 11 -5.29 11.55 -4.17
N ILE A 12 -4.09 11.28 -4.70
CA ILE A 12 -2.93 12.18 -4.52
C ILE A 12 -3.20 13.58 -5.11
N GLY A 13 -3.86 13.64 -6.26
CA GLY A 13 -4.32 14.91 -6.85
C GLY A 13 -5.27 15.67 -5.93
N PHE A 14 -6.28 14.99 -5.37
CA PHE A 14 -7.22 15.59 -4.43
C PHE A 14 -6.55 16.08 -3.16
N ILE A 15 -5.61 15.32 -2.58
CA ILE A 15 -4.87 15.74 -1.39
C ILE A 15 -4.18 17.08 -1.62
N LYS A 16 -3.48 17.24 -2.76
CA LYS A 16 -2.76 18.49 -3.08
C LYS A 16 -3.70 19.67 -3.30
N ALA A 17 -4.79 19.45 -4.04
CA ALA A 17 -5.80 20.48 -4.29
C ALA A 17 -6.45 20.93 -2.99
N PHE A 18 -6.94 19.99 -2.18
CA PHE A 18 -7.66 20.29 -0.95
C PHE A 18 -6.77 20.85 0.16
N ALA A 19 -5.50 20.45 0.23
CA ALA A 19 -4.55 21.09 1.13
C ALA A 19 -4.41 22.60 0.84
N THR A 20 -4.43 22.97 -0.44
CA THR A 20 -4.38 24.38 -0.88
C THR A 20 -5.68 25.11 -0.58
N ASP A 21 -6.82 24.51 -0.94
CA ASP A 21 -8.14 25.13 -0.81
C ASP A 21 -8.54 25.34 0.66
N PHE A 22 -8.24 24.36 1.52
CA PHE A 22 -8.67 24.36 2.91
C PHE A 22 -7.61 24.89 3.88
N GLY A 23 -6.37 25.13 3.42
CA GLY A 23 -5.31 25.70 4.25
C GLY A 23 -5.69 27.07 4.84
N LYS A 24 -6.43 27.91 4.09
CA LYS A 24 -6.95 29.21 4.59
C LYS A 24 -7.93 29.08 5.75
N ARG A 25 -8.49 27.89 5.94
CA ARG A 25 -9.43 27.56 7.03
C ARG A 25 -8.73 26.84 8.20
N GLY A 26 -7.40 26.72 8.16
CA GLY A 26 -6.63 26.01 9.17
C GLY A 26 -6.81 24.48 9.12
N VAL A 27 -7.32 23.93 8.01
CA VAL A 27 -7.52 22.48 7.85
C VAL A 27 -6.38 21.91 7.01
N THR A 28 -5.70 20.90 7.56
CA THR A 28 -4.68 20.13 6.83
C THR A 28 -5.31 18.96 6.09
N VAL A 29 -4.83 18.68 4.88
CA VAL A 29 -5.21 17.47 4.13
C VAL A 29 -3.95 16.71 3.75
N ASN A 30 -3.87 15.45 4.18
CA ASN A 30 -2.75 14.55 3.94
C ASN A 30 -3.27 13.20 3.45
N GLY A 31 -2.38 12.40 2.87
CA GLY A 31 -2.67 11.00 2.57
C GLY A 31 -1.51 10.11 2.99
N VAL A 32 -1.85 8.94 3.50
CA VAL A 32 -0.89 7.87 3.80
C VAL A 32 -0.95 6.86 2.65
N ALA A 33 0.20 6.58 2.05
CA ALA A 33 0.36 5.66 0.93
C ALA A 33 1.14 4.42 1.39
N PRO A 34 0.49 3.47 2.08
CA PRO A 34 1.18 2.31 2.63
C PRO A 34 1.70 1.38 1.52
N GLY A 35 2.76 0.63 1.86
CA GLY A 35 3.22 -0.53 1.09
C GLY A 35 2.31 -1.75 1.32
N GLY A 36 2.89 -2.95 1.37
CA GLY A 36 2.15 -4.16 1.74
C GLY A 36 1.90 -4.23 3.25
N ILE A 37 0.63 -4.10 3.66
CA ILE A 37 0.18 -4.20 5.06
C ILE A 37 -0.52 -5.53 5.30
N LYS A 38 -0.13 -6.28 6.34
CA LYS A 38 -0.75 -7.54 6.76
C LYS A 38 -2.26 -7.38 7.04
N SER A 39 -3.05 -7.66 6.01
CA SER A 39 -4.50 -7.47 5.94
C SER A 39 -5.08 -8.47 4.95
N ASP A 40 -6.41 -8.59 4.88
CA ASP A 40 -7.07 -9.45 3.89
C ASP A 40 -6.67 -9.08 2.45
N MET A 41 -6.51 -7.77 2.16
CA MET A 41 -6.05 -7.31 0.84
C MET A 41 -4.65 -7.83 0.53
N PHE A 42 -3.74 -7.86 1.51
CA PHE A 42 -2.41 -8.41 1.34
C PHE A 42 -2.46 -9.92 1.13
N THR A 43 -3.18 -10.66 1.99
CA THR A 43 -3.29 -12.13 1.87
C THR A 43 -3.81 -12.57 0.51
N GLN A 44 -4.76 -11.82 -0.06
CA GLN A 44 -5.35 -12.15 -1.37
C GLN A 44 -4.46 -11.79 -2.56
N ASN A 45 -3.58 -10.78 -2.43
CA ASN A 45 -2.90 -10.17 -3.58
C ASN A 45 -1.36 -10.19 -3.53
N ALA A 46 -0.75 -10.50 -2.38
CA ALA A 46 0.70 -10.35 -2.19
C ALA A 46 1.54 -11.20 -3.17
N TRP A 47 1.04 -12.38 -3.54
CA TRP A 47 1.68 -13.26 -4.51
C TRP A 47 1.87 -12.60 -5.89
N HIS A 48 1.04 -11.62 -6.28
CA HIS A 48 1.19 -10.88 -7.53
C HIS A 48 2.48 -10.06 -7.61
N TYR A 49 3.10 -9.74 -6.48
CA TYR A 49 4.35 -8.96 -6.44
C TYR A 49 5.60 -9.82 -6.56
N ILE A 50 5.45 -11.14 -6.51
CA ILE A 50 6.57 -12.09 -6.53
C ILE A 50 6.64 -12.72 -7.94
N PRO A 51 7.78 -12.64 -8.64
CA PRO A 51 7.94 -13.30 -9.93
C PRO A 51 7.64 -14.81 -9.84
N GLY A 52 6.65 -15.28 -10.60
CA GLY A 52 6.20 -16.67 -10.58
C GLY A 52 5.40 -17.08 -9.32
N GLY A 53 5.01 -16.13 -8.48
CA GLY A 53 4.14 -16.38 -7.33
C GLY A 53 2.77 -16.88 -7.77
N THR A 54 2.21 -17.82 -7.01
CA THR A 54 0.86 -18.36 -7.20
C THR A 54 0.12 -18.35 -5.86
N PRO A 55 -1.22 -18.25 -5.85
CA PRO A 55 -2.00 -18.17 -4.61
C PRO A 55 -1.95 -19.47 -3.78
N GLU A 56 -1.51 -20.59 -4.36
CA GLU A 56 -1.37 -21.88 -3.68
C GLU A 56 -0.10 -21.97 -2.81
N TRP A 57 0.82 -21.00 -2.93
CA TRP A 57 2.02 -21.00 -2.11
C TRP A 57 1.68 -20.81 -0.63
N PRO A 58 2.46 -21.42 0.29
CA PRO A 58 2.30 -21.17 1.72
C PRO A 58 2.41 -19.67 2.04
N ALA A 59 1.48 -19.16 2.86
CA ALA A 59 1.45 -17.76 3.26
C ALA A 59 2.79 -17.29 3.84
N GLU A 60 3.44 -18.12 4.67
CA GLU A 60 4.78 -17.86 5.24
C GLU A 60 5.83 -17.56 4.17
N LYS A 61 5.81 -18.28 3.04
CA LYS A 61 6.75 -18.08 1.94
C LYS A 61 6.52 -16.74 1.25
N ILE A 62 5.24 -16.42 0.98
CA ILE A 62 4.86 -15.13 0.38
C ILE A 62 5.27 -13.99 1.30
N GLU A 63 4.97 -14.11 2.59
CA GLU A 63 5.34 -13.10 3.59
C GLU A 63 6.84 -12.90 3.71
N SER A 64 7.62 -13.98 3.77
CA SER A 64 9.09 -13.91 3.84
C SER A 64 9.68 -13.20 2.60
N LEU A 65 9.15 -13.50 1.41
CA LEU A 65 9.58 -12.85 0.17
C LEU A 65 9.11 -11.39 0.08
N MET A 66 7.95 -11.05 0.64
CA MET A 66 7.53 -9.65 0.74
C MET A 66 8.39 -8.87 1.75
N ALA A 67 8.70 -9.48 2.89
CA ALA A 67 9.55 -8.91 3.93
C ALA A 67 10.98 -8.65 3.43
N SER A 68 11.50 -9.45 2.49
CA SER A 68 12.84 -9.22 1.91
C SER A 68 12.94 -7.95 1.06
N HIS A 69 11.81 -7.39 0.61
CA HIS A 69 11.78 -6.08 -0.06
C HIS A 69 11.74 -4.90 0.92
N CYS A 70 11.58 -5.17 2.22
CA CYS A 70 11.63 -4.18 3.28
C CYS A 70 13.01 -4.25 3.97
N PRO A 71 13.80 -3.16 3.99
CA PRO A 71 15.09 -3.15 4.69
C PRO A 71 15.03 -3.49 6.19
N LEU A 72 13.85 -3.35 6.82
CA LEU A 72 13.62 -3.75 8.21
C LEU A 72 13.38 -5.25 8.39
N GLY A 73 13.36 -6.04 7.30
CA GLY A 73 13.22 -7.49 7.32
C GLY A 73 11.85 -7.99 7.79
N ARG A 74 10.83 -7.13 7.77
CA ARG A 74 9.45 -7.47 8.18
C ARG A 74 8.42 -6.86 7.25
N CYS A 75 7.26 -7.52 7.15
CA CYS A 75 6.06 -6.88 6.62
C CYS A 75 5.50 -5.87 7.64
N ALA A 76 4.84 -4.84 7.12
CA ALA A 76 4.14 -3.87 7.96
C ALA A 76 2.79 -4.43 8.45
N VAL A 77 2.36 -3.97 9.62
CA VAL A 77 1.08 -4.31 10.28
C VAL A 77 0.18 -3.07 10.35
N PRO A 78 -1.14 -3.22 10.58
CA PRO A 78 -2.06 -2.08 10.64
C PRO A 78 -1.71 -1.02 11.69
N GLU A 79 -0.96 -1.38 12.73
CA GLU A 79 -0.52 -0.49 13.79
C GLU A 79 0.68 0.40 13.43
N ASP A 80 1.38 0.13 12.32
CA ASP A 80 2.48 0.97 11.79
C ASP A 80 1.95 2.25 11.10
#